data_AF-A0A3B9BAG1-F1
#
_entry.id   AF-A0A3B9BAG1-F1
#
_cell.length_a   1.000
_cell.length_b   1.000
_cell.length_c   1.000
_cell.angle_alpha   90.00
_cell.angle_beta   90.00
_cell.angle_gamma   90.00
#
_symmetry.space_group_name_H-M   'P 1'
#
loop_
_entity.id
_entity.type
_entity.pdbx_description
1 polymer ?
#
loop_
_entity_poly.entity_id
_entity_poly.type
_entity_poly.pdbx_seq_one_letter_code
_entity_poly.pdbx_strand_id
1 'polypeptide(L)'
;RNNWVAHLPILSTEMPLFVMANVEYPQPKPLIGSRYSGNCPDNFLISTWETIIDPPALKTASVRAIDRPERMIEPSFDEWGDWYQIGWGNSQHAVAGTRKLTDPKWRGPDGATLCIDVKDPQGGNFLMAFDVNNWGAYPGLTKGGYYCVKALAKTEHWQKVTIKLSDLKPRSSGIPPCPKSWQGITDLQIVAGLHRIPGEEKTILSGGTWPGKRELRNLRWAGGDYRSPLLYPGGKLSVEEFQKIFQADIDKSIEFEKRDTQK
;
A
#
# COMPACT_ATOMS: atom_id res chain seq x y z
N ARG A 1 -17.65 -21.01 28.89
CA ARG A 1 -18.00 -19.90 27.96
C ARG A 1 -17.19 -20.13 26.70
N ASN A 2 -17.84 -20.40 25.57
CA ASN A 2 -17.18 -20.69 24.28
C ASN A 2 -17.15 -19.40 23.44
N ASN A 3 -16.39 -18.41 23.90
CA ASN A 3 -16.37 -17.09 23.29
C ASN A 3 -14.90 -16.64 23.17
N TRP A 4 -14.49 -16.26 21.96
CA TRP A 4 -13.22 -15.57 21.73
C TRP A 4 -13.46 -14.06 21.80
N VAL A 5 -12.58 -13.32 22.47
CA VAL A 5 -12.66 -11.87 22.61
C VAL A 5 -11.35 -11.25 22.18
N ALA A 6 -11.41 -10.26 21.30
CA ALA A 6 -10.26 -9.51 20.81
C ALA A 6 -10.41 -8.02 21.15
N HIS A 7 -9.28 -7.36 21.43
CA HIS A 7 -9.24 -5.92 21.63
C HIS A 7 -9.14 -5.22 20.26
N LEU A 8 -10.07 -4.32 19.95
CA LEU A 8 -10.16 -3.63 18.67
C LEU A 8 -10.02 -2.11 18.87
N PRO A 9 -8.78 -1.57 18.92
CA PRO A 9 -8.58 -0.13 18.98
C PRO A 9 -8.92 0.48 17.62
N ILE A 10 -9.70 1.56 17.59
CA ILE A 10 -10.07 2.26 16.35
C ILE A 10 -9.48 3.67 16.33
N LEU A 11 -9.21 4.18 15.13
CA LEU A 11 -8.67 5.54 14.90
C LEU A 11 -9.74 6.63 14.86
N SER A 12 -10.99 6.29 14.54
CA SER A 12 -12.07 7.27 14.39
C SER A 12 -13.44 6.65 14.61
N THR A 13 -14.35 7.43 15.20
CA THR A 13 -15.78 7.13 15.30
C THR A 13 -16.59 7.80 14.19
N GLU A 14 -15.94 8.53 13.28
CA GLU A 14 -16.59 9.28 12.19
C GLU A 14 -16.66 8.48 10.88
N MET A 15 -16.20 7.22 10.90
CA MET A 15 -16.25 6.29 9.78
C MET A 15 -16.93 4.98 10.18
N PRO A 16 -17.49 4.24 9.20
CA PRO A 16 -17.95 2.89 9.44
C PRO A 16 -16.81 1.98 9.91
N LEU A 17 -17.11 1.12 10.87
CA LEU A 17 -16.23 0.06 11.32
C LEU A 17 -16.61 -1.24 10.61
N PHE A 18 -15.65 -1.79 9.88
CA PHE A 18 -15.77 -3.09 9.19
C PHE A 18 -15.11 -4.16 10.05
N VAL A 19 -15.83 -5.24 10.37
CA VAL A 19 -15.35 -6.31 11.25
C VAL A 19 -15.64 -7.67 10.62
N MET A 20 -14.60 -8.51 10.56
CA MET A 20 -14.73 -9.93 10.27
C MET A 20 -13.82 -10.72 11.21
N ALA A 21 -14.20 -11.97 11.52
CA ALA A 21 -13.34 -12.88 12.25
C ALA A 21 -12.79 -13.94 11.30
N ASN A 22 -11.48 -14.16 11.37
CA ASN A 22 -10.79 -15.22 10.65
C ASN A 22 -10.31 -16.26 11.67
N VAL A 23 -10.68 -17.52 11.45
CA VAL A 23 -10.18 -18.65 12.23
C VAL A 23 -9.30 -19.49 11.34
N GLU A 24 -8.05 -19.69 11.77
CA GLU A 24 -7.06 -20.47 11.06
C GLU A 24 -7.15 -21.94 11.46
N TYR A 25 -7.19 -22.82 10.46
CA TYR A 25 -7.21 -24.27 10.63
C TYR A 25 -6.09 -24.90 9.81
N PRO A 26 -5.47 -25.98 10.33
CA PRO A 26 -4.54 -26.77 9.53
C PRO A 26 -5.27 -27.42 8.35
N GLN A 27 -4.61 -27.47 7.21
CA GLN A 27 -5.09 -28.26 6.08
C GLN A 27 -5.17 -29.73 6.50
N PRO A 28 -6.28 -30.43 6.20
CA PRO A 28 -6.41 -31.84 6.56
C PRO A 28 -5.42 -32.73 5.80
N LYS A 29 -4.90 -32.24 4.67
CA LYS A 29 -3.85 -32.88 3.88
C LYS A 29 -3.07 -31.82 3.10
N PRO A 30 -1.79 -32.04 2.79
CA PRO A 30 -1.04 -31.17 1.90
C PRO A 30 -1.74 -31.04 0.55
N LEU A 31 -1.99 -29.79 0.13
CA LEU A 31 -2.55 -29.49 -1.18
C LEU A 31 -1.42 -29.12 -2.15
N ILE A 32 -1.52 -29.62 -3.38
CA ILE A 32 -0.58 -29.24 -4.45
C ILE A 32 -1.09 -27.92 -5.02
N GLY A 33 -0.31 -26.85 -4.86
CA GLY A 33 -0.65 -25.56 -5.44
C GLY A 33 -0.37 -25.50 -6.94
N SER A 34 -0.71 -24.37 -7.56
CA SER A 34 -0.51 -24.22 -9.01
C SER A 34 0.98 -24.20 -9.35
N ARG A 35 1.32 -24.59 -10.59
CA ARG A 35 2.70 -24.48 -11.12
C ARG A 35 3.31 -23.07 -10.99
N TYR A 36 2.47 -22.04 -10.89
CA TYR A 36 2.87 -20.64 -10.80
C TYR A 36 2.92 -20.12 -9.36
N SER A 37 2.25 -20.81 -8.42
CA SER A 37 2.08 -20.38 -7.04
C SER A 37 2.96 -21.17 -6.06
N GLY A 38 3.46 -22.35 -6.46
CA GLY A 38 4.21 -23.24 -5.59
C GLY A 38 3.31 -24.10 -4.70
N ASN A 39 3.80 -24.50 -3.54
CA ASN A 39 3.05 -25.30 -2.57
C ASN A 39 1.88 -24.49 -1.97
N CYS A 40 0.78 -25.18 -1.64
CA CYS A 40 -0.27 -24.55 -0.85
C CYS A 40 0.22 -24.27 0.59
N PRO A 41 -0.31 -23.23 1.25
CA PRO A 41 -0.02 -22.99 2.66
C PRO A 41 -0.53 -24.14 3.54
N ASP A 42 0.12 -24.34 4.69
CA ASP A 42 -0.20 -25.40 5.65
C ASP A 42 -1.57 -25.22 6.31
N ASN A 43 -2.13 -24.01 6.26
CA ASN A 43 -3.39 -23.64 6.88
C ASN A 43 -4.39 -23.05 5.86
N PHE A 44 -5.66 -23.01 6.25
CA PHE A 44 -6.70 -22.23 5.59
C PHE A 44 -7.48 -21.39 6.62
N LEU A 45 -8.13 -20.34 6.13
CA LEU A 45 -8.95 -19.46 6.95
C LEU A 45 -10.43 -19.75 6.71
N ILE A 46 -11.20 -19.84 7.79
CA ILE A 46 -12.66 -19.69 7.75
C ILE A 46 -12.98 -18.28 8.24
N SER A 47 -13.62 -17.51 7.38
CA SER A 47 -14.02 -16.14 7.67
C SER A 47 -15.51 -16.06 7.97
N THR A 48 -15.88 -15.21 8.93
CA THR A 48 -17.28 -14.78 9.06
C THR A 48 -17.67 -13.86 7.92
N TRP A 49 -18.97 -13.65 7.74
CA TRP A 49 -19.44 -12.48 7.01
C TRP A 49 -18.93 -11.19 7.66
N GLU A 50 -18.68 -10.19 6.82
CA GLU A 50 -18.33 -8.85 7.28
C GLU A 50 -19.54 -8.20 7.96
N THR A 51 -19.28 -7.56 9.09
CA THR A 51 -20.24 -6.69 9.79
C THR A 51 -19.79 -5.25 9.64
N ILE A 52 -20.70 -4.39 9.23
CA ILE A 52 -20.47 -2.95 9.11
C ILE A 52 -21.23 -2.25 10.24
N ILE A 53 -20.54 -1.39 10.98
CA ILE A 53 -21.12 -0.59 12.07
C ILE A 53 -20.93 0.88 11.74
N ASP A 54 -22.03 1.58 11.47
CA ASP A 54 -21.99 2.98 11.07
C ASP A 54 -21.63 3.95 12.22
N PRO A 55 -21.12 5.15 11.90
CA PRO A 55 -20.76 6.17 12.89
C PRO A 55 -21.84 6.46 13.96
N PRO A 56 -23.15 6.56 13.64
CA PRO A 56 -24.17 6.78 14.66
C PRO A 56 -24.25 5.65 15.68
N ALA A 57 -24.12 4.39 15.24
CA ALA A 57 -24.16 3.23 16.13
C ALA A 57 -22.93 3.19 17.05
N LEU A 58 -21.74 3.54 16.55
CA LEU A 58 -20.52 3.67 17.35
C LEU A 58 -20.68 4.74 18.44
N LYS A 59 -21.32 5.86 18.12
CA LYS A 59 -21.60 6.96 19.05
C LYS A 59 -22.61 6.54 20.13
N THR A 60 -23.71 5.90 19.75
CA THR A 60 -24.71 5.38 20.70
C THR A 60 -24.09 4.35 21.66
N ALA A 61 -23.19 3.50 21.16
CA ALA A 61 -22.43 2.55 21.97
C ALA A 61 -21.31 3.18 22.81
N SER A 62 -21.13 4.52 22.76
CA SER A 62 -20.09 5.25 23.49
C SER A 62 -18.67 4.75 23.21
N VAL A 63 -18.42 4.27 21.98
CA VAL A 63 -17.10 3.80 21.55
C VAL A 63 -16.13 4.98 21.55
N ARG A 64 -14.88 4.74 22.00
CA ARG A 64 -13.82 5.75 21.97
C ARG A 64 -12.75 5.35 20.96
N ALA A 65 -12.36 6.29 20.11
CA ALA A 65 -11.16 6.15 19.28
C ALA A 65 -9.91 6.29 20.15
N ILE A 66 -9.26 5.16 20.42
CA ILE A 66 -8.08 5.08 21.30
C ILE A 66 -6.80 4.70 20.56
N ASP A 67 -6.89 4.31 19.29
CA ASP A 67 -5.71 4.10 18.46
C ASP A 67 -5.13 5.43 17.99
N ARG A 68 -3.91 5.41 17.49
CA ARG A 68 -3.22 6.60 16.95
C ARG A 68 -2.42 6.25 15.70
N PRO A 69 -2.20 7.24 14.82
CA PRO A 69 -1.27 7.05 13.72
C PRO A 69 0.12 6.65 14.23
N GLU A 70 0.75 5.73 13.51
CA GLU A 70 2.05 5.18 13.81
C GLU A 70 3.10 5.71 12.83
N ARG A 71 4.20 6.21 13.40
CA ARG A 71 5.29 6.77 12.61
C ARG A 71 6.24 5.70 12.09
N MET A 72 6.36 4.56 12.76
CA MET A 72 7.14 3.42 12.28
C MET A 72 6.30 2.59 11.31
N ILE A 73 6.78 2.43 10.08
CA ILE A 73 6.10 1.64 9.05
C ILE A 73 6.67 0.22 9.05
N GLU A 74 8.00 0.11 9.13
CA GLU A 74 8.71 -1.17 9.18
C GLU A 74 9.98 -1.06 10.02
N PRO A 75 10.03 -1.65 11.23
CA PRO A 75 11.24 -1.65 12.05
C PRO A 75 12.36 -2.51 11.46
N SER A 76 12.06 -3.69 10.89
CA SER A 76 13.07 -4.59 10.30
C SER A 76 12.58 -5.26 9.01
N PHE A 77 13.48 -5.48 8.06
CA PHE A 77 13.19 -6.18 6.80
C PHE A 77 13.75 -7.60 6.78
N ASP A 78 14.09 -8.19 7.94
CA ASP A 78 14.64 -9.55 8.02
C ASP A 78 13.62 -10.61 7.54
N GLU A 79 12.35 -10.44 7.90
CA GLU A 79 11.25 -11.37 7.57
C GLU A 79 10.24 -10.80 6.55
N TRP A 80 10.40 -9.54 6.13
CA TRP A 80 9.53 -8.80 5.21
C TRP A 80 8.07 -8.61 5.64
N GLY A 81 7.53 -9.40 6.58
CA GLY A 81 6.19 -9.22 7.14
C GLY A 81 5.10 -9.17 6.08
N ASP A 82 4.40 -8.05 6.00
CA ASP A 82 3.29 -7.80 5.07
C ASP A 82 3.72 -7.30 3.68
N TRP A 83 5.03 -7.20 3.42
CA TRP A 83 5.54 -6.77 2.14
C TRP A 83 5.46 -7.89 1.11
N TYR A 84 4.90 -7.59 -0.06
CA TYR A 84 4.94 -8.51 -1.19
C TYR A 84 6.25 -8.34 -1.96
N GLN A 85 6.81 -9.46 -2.43
CA GLN A 85 8.02 -9.48 -3.26
C GLN A 85 7.68 -10.00 -4.66
N ILE A 86 8.14 -9.28 -5.69
CA ILE A 86 7.94 -9.65 -7.09
C ILE A 86 9.31 -9.67 -7.77
N GLY A 87 9.62 -10.74 -8.51
CA GLY A 87 10.85 -10.82 -9.30
C GLY A 87 12.14 -10.79 -8.47
N TRP A 88 12.12 -11.27 -7.22
CA TRP A 88 13.21 -11.14 -6.25
C TRP A 88 14.58 -11.69 -6.73
N GLY A 89 14.56 -12.70 -7.60
CA GLY A 89 15.78 -13.24 -8.22
C GLY A 89 16.35 -12.42 -9.39
N ASN A 90 15.68 -11.33 -9.80
CA ASN A 90 16.08 -10.50 -10.93
C ASN A 90 16.41 -9.07 -10.45
N SER A 91 17.70 -8.74 -10.39
CA SER A 91 18.22 -7.45 -9.92
C SER A 91 17.91 -6.26 -10.84
N GLN A 92 17.15 -6.44 -11.92
CA GLN A 92 16.63 -5.36 -12.77
C GLN A 92 15.13 -5.15 -12.60
N HIS A 93 14.40 -6.14 -12.06
CA HIS A 93 12.94 -6.11 -11.95
C HIS A 93 12.42 -6.36 -10.53
N ALA A 94 13.28 -6.66 -9.56
CA ALA A 94 12.86 -6.96 -8.21
C ALA A 94 12.14 -5.77 -7.57
N VAL A 95 10.99 -6.06 -6.95
CA VAL A 95 10.17 -5.11 -6.20
C VAL A 95 9.86 -5.72 -4.85
N ALA A 96 10.01 -4.93 -3.80
CA ALA A 96 9.30 -5.15 -2.54
C ALA A 96 8.30 -4.00 -2.35
N GLY A 97 7.03 -4.31 -2.13
CA GLY A 97 5.98 -3.31 -1.93
C GLY A 97 5.10 -3.58 -0.72
N THR A 98 4.54 -2.53 -0.15
CA THR A 98 3.48 -2.60 0.87
C THR A 98 2.35 -1.65 0.54
N ARG A 99 1.15 -1.98 1.03
CA ARG A 99 -0.04 -1.13 0.98
C ARG A 99 -0.38 -0.51 2.33
N LYS A 100 0.47 -0.66 3.36
CA LYS A 100 0.27 -0.08 4.71
C LYS A 100 -0.22 1.37 4.69
N LEU A 101 0.23 2.20 3.75
CA LEU A 101 -0.15 3.62 3.66
C LEU A 101 -1.62 3.87 3.26
N THR A 102 -2.33 2.85 2.76
CA THR A 102 -3.79 2.94 2.58
C THR A 102 -4.52 2.97 3.90
N ASP A 103 -3.96 2.32 4.92
CA ASP A 103 -4.48 2.39 6.28
C ASP A 103 -4.08 3.75 6.91
N PRO A 104 -5.05 4.52 7.44
CA PRO A 104 -4.78 5.77 8.14
C PRO A 104 -3.77 5.66 9.29
N LYS A 105 -3.57 4.46 9.87
CA LYS A 105 -2.57 4.21 10.92
C LYS A 105 -1.16 4.49 10.44
N TRP A 106 -0.74 3.97 9.29
CA TRP A 106 0.65 4.13 8.80
C TRP A 106 0.82 5.24 7.76
N ARG A 107 -0.24 6.01 7.49
CA ARG A 107 -0.20 7.09 6.52
C ARG A 107 0.73 8.22 6.95
N GLY A 108 1.35 8.88 5.96
CA GLY A 108 2.25 9.99 6.20
C GLY A 108 1.54 11.26 6.68
N PRO A 109 2.05 11.93 7.74
CA PRO A 109 1.56 13.24 8.16
C PRO A 109 1.91 14.34 7.14
N ASP A 110 1.17 15.45 7.16
CA ASP A 110 1.45 16.58 6.28
C ASP A 110 2.79 17.23 6.65
N GLY A 111 3.62 17.52 5.64
CA GLY A 111 4.97 18.06 5.83
C GLY A 111 6.01 17.07 6.35
N ALA A 112 5.65 15.79 6.54
CA ALA A 112 6.58 14.77 6.99
C ALA A 112 7.63 14.41 5.93
N THR A 113 8.73 13.82 6.39
CA THR A 113 9.77 13.21 5.55
C THR A 113 9.77 11.69 5.81
N LEU A 114 9.82 10.89 4.75
CA LEU A 114 10.02 9.44 4.86
C LEU A 114 11.51 9.16 5.08
N CYS A 115 11.83 8.36 6.09
CA CYS A 115 13.20 8.01 6.45
C CYS A 115 13.36 6.50 6.44
N ILE A 116 14.50 6.01 5.95
CA ILE A 116 14.89 4.60 6.05
C ILE A 116 16.40 4.53 6.30
N ASP A 117 16.82 3.57 7.13
CA ASP A 117 18.23 3.31 7.34
C ASP A 117 18.65 2.18 6.39
N VAL A 118 19.75 2.39 5.65
CA VAL A 118 20.25 1.49 4.61
C VAL A 118 21.71 1.18 4.86
N LYS A 119 22.12 -0.07 4.72
CA LYS A 119 23.52 -0.48 4.67
C LYS A 119 23.80 -1.15 3.33
N ASP A 120 24.79 -0.64 2.61
CA ASP A 120 25.13 -1.12 1.27
C ASP A 120 26.65 -0.99 1.01
N PRO A 121 27.40 -2.10 1.13
CA PRO A 121 28.84 -2.17 0.84
C PRO A 121 29.26 -1.73 -0.56
N GLN A 122 28.33 -1.66 -1.50
CA GLN A 122 28.58 -1.30 -2.89
C GLN A 122 28.11 0.11 -3.24
N GLY A 123 27.15 0.64 -2.48
CA GLY A 123 26.56 1.97 -2.71
C GLY A 123 25.72 2.03 -3.99
N GLY A 124 25.77 3.17 -4.70
CA GLY A 124 25.02 3.38 -5.94
C GLY A 124 23.74 4.16 -5.71
N ASN A 125 22.60 3.66 -6.20
CA ASN A 125 21.31 4.32 -6.04
C ASN A 125 20.38 3.51 -5.13
N PHE A 126 19.57 4.22 -4.35
CA PHE A 126 18.38 3.74 -3.69
C PHE A 126 17.16 4.29 -4.42
N LEU A 127 16.27 3.40 -4.85
CA LEU A 127 15.14 3.73 -5.71
C LEU A 127 13.84 3.28 -5.04
N MET A 128 12.90 4.23 -4.91
CA MET A 128 11.55 3.96 -4.44
C MET A 128 10.52 4.44 -5.46
N ALA A 129 9.42 3.70 -5.55
CA ALA A 129 8.25 4.05 -6.33
C ALA A 129 7.02 4.21 -5.44
N PHE A 130 6.12 5.10 -5.86
CA PHE A 130 4.92 5.47 -5.12
C PHE A 130 3.78 5.56 -6.11
N ASP A 131 2.74 4.77 -5.90
CA ASP A 131 1.50 4.94 -6.66
C ASP A 131 0.47 5.66 -5.80
N VAL A 132 -0.15 6.67 -6.39
CA VAL A 132 -1.21 7.48 -5.79
C VAL A 132 -2.53 7.09 -6.44
N ASN A 133 -3.51 6.79 -5.59
CA ASN A 133 -4.88 6.45 -5.98
C ASN A 133 -4.99 5.32 -7.01
N ASN A 134 -4.23 4.23 -6.84
CA ASN A 134 -4.51 3.01 -7.63
C ASN A 134 -5.95 2.54 -7.40
N TRP A 135 -6.51 1.94 -8.45
CA TRP A 135 -7.89 1.41 -8.48
C TRP A 135 -8.99 2.44 -8.18
N GLY A 136 -8.67 3.74 -8.15
CA GLY A 136 -9.64 4.77 -7.79
C GLY A 136 -10.08 4.71 -6.33
N ALA A 137 -9.23 4.20 -5.43
CA ALA A 137 -9.53 4.00 -4.01
C ALA A 137 -10.07 5.26 -3.29
N TYR A 138 -9.68 6.44 -3.76
CA TYR A 138 -10.03 7.74 -3.21
C TYR A 138 -10.79 8.58 -4.25
N PRO A 139 -12.10 8.77 -4.09
CA PRO A 139 -12.89 9.62 -4.96
C PRO A 139 -12.33 11.05 -5.04
N GLY A 140 -12.28 11.62 -6.25
CA GLY A 140 -11.80 12.99 -6.49
C GLY A 140 -10.28 13.17 -6.45
N LEU A 141 -9.49 12.15 -6.07
CA LEU A 141 -8.04 12.21 -6.13
C LEU A 141 -7.52 11.76 -7.50
N THR A 142 -6.60 12.52 -8.10
CA THR A 142 -6.00 12.12 -9.38
C THR A 142 -5.04 10.94 -9.18
N LYS A 143 -5.19 9.89 -10.01
CA LYS A 143 -4.24 8.77 -10.07
C LYS A 143 -2.88 9.26 -10.60
N GLY A 144 -1.79 8.79 -10.03
CA GLY A 144 -0.45 9.11 -10.53
C GLY A 144 0.63 8.19 -9.98
N GLY A 145 1.62 7.86 -10.80
CA GLY A 145 2.80 7.12 -10.38
C GLY A 145 4.00 8.05 -10.24
N TYR A 146 4.76 7.88 -9.16
CA TYR A 146 5.92 8.70 -8.84
C TYR A 146 7.11 7.84 -8.42
N TYR A 147 8.30 8.42 -8.43
CA TYR A 147 9.51 7.76 -7.97
C TYR A 147 10.50 8.75 -7.37
N CYS A 148 11.45 8.26 -6.59
CA CYS A 148 12.60 9.04 -6.16
C CYS A 148 13.89 8.21 -6.25
N VAL A 149 15.00 8.90 -6.51
CA VAL A 149 16.35 8.31 -6.52
C VAL A 149 17.17 9.02 -5.45
N LYS A 150 17.85 8.25 -4.60
CA LYS A 150 18.81 8.78 -3.63
C LYS A 150 20.14 8.09 -3.83
N ALA A 151 21.21 8.86 -3.90
CA ALA A 151 22.56 8.29 -3.94
C ALA A 151 22.89 7.63 -2.59
N LEU A 152 23.54 6.47 -2.65
CA LEU A 152 24.07 5.75 -1.50
C LEU A 152 25.59 5.77 -1.55
N ALA A 153 26.21 6.14 -0.42
CA ALA A 153 27.64 5.97 -0.24
C ALA A 153 27.98 4.47 -0.21
N LYS A 154 29.16 4.12 -0.73
CA LYS A 154 29.75 2.80 -0.59
C LYS A 154 30.28 2.64 0.84
N THR A 155 29.54 1.94 1.70
CA THR A 155 29.91 1.83 3.13
C THR A 155 29.37 0.56 3.77
N GLU A 156 30.15 0.02 4.71
CA GLU A 156 29.74 -1.07 5.61
C GLU A 156 28.88 -0.57 6.79
N HIS A 157 28.69 0.75 6.92
CA HIS A 157 27.91 1.36 7.99
C HIS A 157 26.50 1.72 7.54
N TRP A 158 25.57 1.74 8.50
CA TRP A 158 24.22 2.23 8.28
C TRP A 158 24.24 3.72 7.93
N GLN A 159 23.58 4.10 6.84
CA GLN A 159 23.34 5.48 6.44
C GLN A 159 21.83 5.76 6.38
N LYS A 160 21.44 6.98 6.72
CA LYS A 160 20.03 7.38 6.69
C LYS A 160 19.69 7.99 5.33
N VAL A 161 18.68 7.45 4.69
CA VAL A 161 18.06 8.02 3.48
C VAL A 161 16.79 8.76 3.88
N THR A 162 16.63 9.99 3.38
CA THR A 162 15.46 10.83 3.64
C THR A 162 14.80 11.25 2.33
N ILE A 163 13.47 11.13 2.24
CA ILE A 163 12.67 11.39 1.06
C ILE A 163 11.52 12.33 1.42
N LYS A 164 11.50 13.50 0.80
CA LYS A 164 10.43 14.50 0.87
C LYS A 164 9.51 14.36 -0.35
N LEU A 165 8.29 14.88 -0.27
CA LEU A 165 7.39 14.98 -1.43
C LEU A 165 8.05 15.69 -2.62
N SER A 166 8.84 16.73 -2.36
CA SER A 166 9.59 17.48 -3.39
C SER A 166 10.69 16.67 -4.07
N ASP A 167 11.09 15.52 -3.52
CA ASP A 167 12.07 14.62 -4.15
C ASP A 167 11.42 13.68 -5.17
N LEU A 168 10.09 13.58 -5.19
CA LEU A 168 9.36 12.68 -6.07
C LEU A 168 9.25 13.30 -7.47
N LYS A 169 9.47 12.45 -8.48
CA LYS A 169 9.34 12.77 -9.90
C LYS A 169 8.21 11.95 -10.52
N PRO A 170 7.48 12.49 -11.51
CA PRO A 170 6.37 11.79 -12.13
C PRO A 170 6.88 10.65 -13.03
N ARG A 171 6.16 9.51 -13.06
CA ARG A 171 6.44 8.37 -13.94
C ARG A 171 5.73 8.42 -15.29
N SER A 172 4.80 9.36 -15.47
CA SER A 172 4.06 9.58 -16.72
C SER A 172 3.94 11.07 -17.01
N SER A 173 3.71 11.44 -18.28
CA SER A 173 3.28 12.79 -18.62
C SER A 173 1.83 13.03 -18.15
N GLY A 174 1.44 14.31 -18.01
CA GLY A 174 0.06 14.69 -17.70
C GLY A 174 -0.37 14.53 -16.23
N ILE A 175 0.54 14.16 -15.34
CA ILE A 175 0.32 14.18 -13.88
C ILE A 175 1.11 15.33 -13.24
N PRO A 176 0.73 15.79 -12.02
CA PRO A 176 1.48 16.80 -11.30
C PRO A 176 2.97 16.43 -11.14
N PRO A 177 3.88 17.41 -11.04
CA PRO A 177 5.32 17.14 -10.90
C PRO A 177 5.67 16.42 -9.59
N CYS A 178 4.87 16.59 -8.54
CA CYS A 178 4.95 15.83 -7.30
C CYS A 178 3.55 15.71 -6.65
N PRO A 179 3.32 14.71 -5.77
CA PRO A 179 2.08 14.64 -5.00
C PRO A 179 1.98 15.80 -4.02
N LYS A 180 0.76 16.29 -3.79
CA LYS A 180 0.51 17.38 -2.82
C LYS A 180 0.60 16.93 -1.36
N SER A 181 0.41 15.63 -1.10
CA SER A 181 0.43 15.04 0.23
C SER A 181 0.87 13.57 0.14
N TRP A 182 1.34 13.02 1.26
CA TRP A 182 1.54 11.57 1.43
C TRP A 182 0.20 10.82 1.50
N GLN A 183 -0.90 11.55 1.71
CA GLN A 183 -2.24 11.00 1.66
C GLN A 183 -2.58 10.52 0.24
N GLY A 184 -3.25 9.38 0.15
CA GLY A 184 -3.66 8.80 -1.13
C GLY A 184 -2.63 7.88 -1.79
N ILE A 185 -1.45 7.70 -1.20
CA ILE A 185 -0.50 6.67 -1.65
C ILE A 185 -1.11 5.30 -1.37
N THR A 186 -1.23 4.51 -2.42
CA THR A 186 -1.81 3.16 -2.40
C THR A 186 -0.75 2.07 -2.42
N ASP A 187 0.42 2.34 -3.01
CA ASP A 187 1.57 1.43 -2.99
C ASP A 187 2.84 2.21 -2.68
N LEU A 188 3.61 1.71 -1.71
CA LEU A 188 4.96 2.14 -1.39
C LEU A 188 5.93 1.01 -1.75
N GLN A 189 6.91 1.29 -2.61
CA GLN A 189 7.75 0.25 -3.19
C GLN A 189 9.24 0.60 -3.13
N ILE A 190 10.07 -0.40 -2.88
CA ILE A 190 11.52 -0.37 -3.10
C ILE A 190 11.79 -1.23 -4.33
N VAL A 191 12.42 -0.64 -5.36
CA VAL A 191 12.47 -1.25 -6.69
C VAL A 191 13.90 -1.30 -7.24
N ALA A 192 14.21 -2.37 -7.97
CA ALA A 192 15.51 -2.58 -8.61
C ALA A 192 15.68 -1.72 -9.86
N GLY A 193 14.57 -1.39 -10.51
CA GLY A 193 14.54 -0.72 -11.79
C GLY A 193 13.21 -0.05 -12.05
N LEU A 194 13.22 1.11 -12.72
CA LEU A 194 12.02 1.67 -13.35
C LEU A 194 12.19 1.66 -14.87
N HIS A 195 11.25 0.99 -15.54
CA HIS A 195 11.21 0.86 -16.99
C HIS A 195 10.32 1.96 -17.58
N ARG A 196 10.86 2.66 -18.59
CA ARG A 196 10.21 3.76 -19.32
C ARG A 196 9.93 4.99 -18.44
N ILE A 197 10.89 5.90 -18.41
CA ILE A 197 10.70 7.26 -17.89
C ILE A 197 10.20 8.13 -19.04
N PRO A 198 9.19 9.01 -18.83
CA PRO A 198 8.70 9.90 -19.88
C PRO A 198 9.82 10.80 -20.40
N GLY A 199 9.98 10.86 -21.73
CA GLY A 199 10.99 11.70 -22.38
C GLY A 199 12.40 11.10 -22.46
N GLU A 200 12.63 9.89 -21.93
CA GLU A 200 13.93 9.20 -22.05
C GLU A 200 13.80 7.89 -22.86
N GLU A 201 14.68 7.69 -23.82
CA GLU A 201 14.68 6.50 -24.67
C GLU A 201 15.26 5.30 -23.91
N LYS A 202 14.43 4.29 -23.63
CA LYS A 202 14.79 2.93 -23.14
C LYS A 202 15.83 2.84 -21.99
N THR A 203 16.03 3.89 -21.19
CA THR A 203 16.88 3.81 -20.00
C THR A 203 16.11 3.13 -18.86
N ILE A 204 16.71 2.09 -18.28
CA ILE A 204 16.25 1.53 -17.01
C ILE A 204 16.94 2.34 -15.91
N LEU A 205 16.15 3.02 -15.08
CA LEU A 205 16.70 3.67 -13.91
C LEU A 205 17.03 2.59 -12.87
N SER A 206 18.31 2.29 -12.69
CA SER A 206 18.75 1.23 -11.77
C SER A 206 18.74 1.71 -10.31
N GLY A 207 18.14 0.89 -9.45
CA GLY A 207 18.21 0.93 -7.99
C GLY A 207 19.49 0.31 -7.42
N GLY A 208 20.55 0.24 -8.24
CA GLY A 208 21.85 -0.28 -7.85
C GLY A 208 21.84 -1.79 -7.61
N THR A 209 22.30 -2.20 -6.44
CA THR A 209 22.51 -3.61 -6.05
C THR A 209 21.27 -4.29 -5.48
N TRP A 210 20.10 -3.65 -5.55
CA TRP A 210 18.87 -4.20 -5.00
C TRP A 210 18.42 -5.48 -5.75
N PRO A 211 17.93 -6.52 -5.03
CA PRO A 211 17.89 -6.64 -3.57
C PRO A 211 19.24 -7.00 -2.95
N GLY A 212 20.06 -7.78 -3.68
CA GLY A 212 21.48 -8.07 -3.40
C GLY A 212 21.85 -8.19 -1.92
N LYS A 213 22.90 -7.47 -1.51
CA LYS A 213 23.40 -7.46 -0.12
C LYS A 213 22.92 -6.26 0.68
N ARG A 214 21.89 -5.55 0.20
CA ARG A 214 21.42 -4.32 0.83
C ARG A 214 20.58 -4.68 2.04
N GLU A 215 20.96 -4.17 3.20
CA GLU A 215 20.20 -4.34 4.44
C GLU A 215 19.38 -3.07 4.70
N LEU A 216 18.16 -3.24 5.19
CA LEU A 216 17.21 -2.16 5.42
C LEU A 216 16.61 -2.25 6.82
N ARG A 217 16.33 -1.11 7.44
CA ARG A 217 15.58 -1.04 8.71
C ARG A 217 14.98 0.34 8.96
N ASN A 218 14.11 0.42 9.96
CA ASN A 218 13.55 1.66 10.50
C ASN A 218 12.87 2.55 9.44
N LEU A 219 12.08 1.97 8.53
CA LEU A 219 11.27 2.77 7.61
C LEU A 219 10.20 3.52 8.41
N ARG A 220 10.24 4.86 8.39
CA ARG A 220 9.45 5.68 9.31
C ARG A 220 9.20 7.11 8.82
N TRP A 221 8.16 7.74 9.36
CA TRP A 221 7.88 9.16 9.23
C TRP A 221 8.66 10.00 10.24
N ALA A 222 9.29 11.08 9.78
CA ALA A 222 9.93 12.09 10.62
C ALA A 222 9.31 13.47 10.40
N GLY A 223 9.03 14.18 11.49
CA GLY A 223 8.37 15.50 11.47
C GLY A 223 6.93 15.46 10.95
N GLY A 224 6.38 16.64 10.66
CA GLY A 224 5.02 16.80 10.15
C GLY A 224 3.92 16.50 11.17
N ASP A 225 2.70 16.92 10.84
CA ASP A 225 1.52 16.85 11.69
C ASP A 225 0.37 16.11 11.01
N TYR A 226 -0.37 15.32 11.78
CA TYR A 226 -1.62 14.73 11.32
C TYR A 226 -2.72 15.78 11.42
N ARG A 227 -3.17 16.29 10.27
CA ARG A 227 -4.26 17.26 10.19
C ARG A 227 -5.51 16.60 9.64
N SER A 228 -6.67 17.04 10.14
CA SER A 228 -7.97 16.69 9.59
C SER A 228 -8.29 17.61 8.39
N PRO A 229 -8.98 17.13 7.34
CA PRO A 229 -9.49 15.77 7.18
C PRO A 229 -8.42 14.78 6.67
N LEU A 230 -8.44 13.57 7.24
CA LEU A 230 -7.77 12.43 6.64
C LEU A 230 -8.60 11.95 5.43
N LEU A 231 -7.93 11.72 4.32
CA LEU A 231 -8.53 11.15 3.13
C LEU A 231 -8.79 9.66 3.36
N TYR A 232 -10.05 9.24 3.40
CA TYR A 232 -10.38 7.83 3.61
C TYR A 232 -10.80 7.15 2.32
N PRO A 233 -10.42 5.87 2.12
CA PRO A 233 -10.83 5.13 0.93
C PRO A 233 -12.36 4.95 0.93
N GLY A 234 -12.94 4.86 -0.27
CA GLY A 234 -14.38 4.59 -0.45
C GLY A 234 -15.30 5.82 -0.46
N GLY A 235 -14.84 6.99 0.02
CA GLY A 235 -15.62 8.23 0.02
C GLY A 235 -17.00 8.13 0.69
N LYS A 236 -17.80 9.18 0.58
CA LYS A 236 -19.25 9.08 0.83
C LYS A 236 -19.93 9.00 -0.53
N LEU A 237 -20.42 7.84 -0.90
CA LEU A 237 -21.34 7.70 -2.01
C LEU A 237 -22.75 8.02 -1.51
N SER A 238 -23.43 8.94 -2.17
CA SER A 238 -24.88 9.07 -1.94
C SER A 238 -25.57 7.79 -2.42
N VAL A 239 -26.78 7.52 -1.91
CA VAL A 239 -27.58 6.36 -2.36
C VAL A 239 -27.85 6.47 -3.87
N GLU A 240 -28.10 7.67 -4.36
CA GLU A 240 -28.33 7.96 -5.77
C GLU A 240 -27.07 7.71 -6.62
N GLU A 241 -25.90 8.12 -6.14
CA GLU A 241 -24.62 7.85 -6.83
C GLU A 241 -24.30 6.36 -6.84
N PHE A 242 -24.55 5.65 -5.74
CA PHE A 242 -24.37 4.20 -5.67
C PHE A 242 -25.30 3.48 -6.66
N GLN A 243 -26.60 3.82 -6.67
CA GLN A 243 -27.56 3.24 -7.61
C GLN A 243 -27.17 3.51 -9.06
N LYS A 244 -26.67 4.71 -9.36
CA LYS A 244 -26.20 5.06 -10.70
C LYS A 244 -24.99 4.21 -11.13
N ILE A 245 -24.00 4.03 -10.25
CA ILE A 245 -22.83 3.20 -10.54
C ILE A 245 -23.24 1.74 -10.73
N PHE A 246 -24.09 1.22 -9.83
CA PHE A 246 -24.58 -0.15 -9.89
C PHE A 246 -25.33 -0.42 -11.20
N GLN A 247 -26.22 0.49 -11.62
CA GLN A 247 -26.93 0.36 -12.89
C GLN A 247 -25.98 0.44 -14.09
N ALA A 248 -24.99 1.34 -14.06
CA ALA A 248 -24.00 1.44 -15.14
C ALA A 248 -23.16 0.16 -15.30
N ASP A 249 -22.81 -0.50 -14.20
CA ASP A 249 -22.09 -1.78 -14.24
C ASP A 249 -22.97 -2.92 -14.76
N ILE A 250 -24.28 -2.93 -14.44
CA ILE A 250 -25.26 -3.85 -15.05
C ILE A 250 -25.31 -3.65 -16.56
N ASP A 251 -25.47 -2.40 -17.01
CA ASP A 251 -25.60 -2.08 -18.43
C ASP A 251 -24.33 -2.50 -19.21
N LYS A 252 -23.16 -2.28 -18.60
CA LYS A 252 -21.87 -2.70 -19.15
C LYS A 252 -21.71 -4.21 -19.20
N SER A 253 -22.20 -4.94 -18.19
CA SER A 253 -22.24 -6.41 -18.19
C SER A 253 -23.11 -6.93 -19.34
N ILE A 254 -24.30 -6.36 -19.52
CA ILE A 254 -25.21 -6.70 -20.63
C ILE A 254 -24.56 -6.42 -21.98
N GLU A 255 -23.82 -5.31 -22.12
CA GLU A 255 -23.08 -4.99 -23.34
C GLU A 255 -22.00 -6.04 -23.64
N PHE A 256 -21.26 -6.50 -22.62
CA PHE A 256 -20.26 -7.56 -22.80
C PHE A 256 -20.90 -8.89 -23.20
N GLU A 257 -22.00 -9.30 -22.57
CA GLU A 257 -22.73 -10.52 -22.94
C GLU A 257 -23.23 -10.49 -24.39
N LYS A 258 -23.73 -9.34 -24.86
CA LYS A 258 -24.14 -9.14 -26.27
C LYS A 258 -22.98 -9.25 -27.25
N ARG A 259 -21.77 -8.80 -26.87
CA ARG A 259 -20.57 -8.91 -27.70
C ARG A 259 -20.06 -10.34 -27.78
N ASP A 260 -20.14 -11.09 -26.69
CA ASP A 260 -19.69 -12.48 -26.65
C ASP A 260 -20.65 -13.42 -27.39
N THR A 261 -21.95 -13.11 -27.45
CA THR A 261 -22.93 -13.84 -28.27
C THR A 261 -22.84 -13.56 -29.77
N GLN A 262 -22.06 -12.54 -30.18
CA GLN A 262 -21.83 -12.20 -31.59
C GLN A 262 -20.50 -12.74 -32.15
N LYS A 263 -19.73 -13.49 -31.34
CA LYS A 263 -18.51 -14.21 -31.75
C LYS A 263 -18.77 -15.70 -31.85
#